data_AF-A0A2V3JJI9-F1
#
_entry.id   AF-A0A2V3JJI9-F1
#
_cell.length_a   1.000
_cell.length_b   1.000
_cell.length_c   1.000
_cell.angle_alpha   90.00
_cell.angle_beta   90.00
_cell.angle_gamma   90.00
#
_symmetry.space_group_name_H-M   'P 1'
#
loop_
_entity.id
_entity.type
_entity.pdbx_description
1 polymer ?
#
loop_
_entity_poly.entity_id
_entity_poly.type
_entity_poly.pdbx_seq_one_letter_code
_entity_poly.pdbx_strand_id
1 'polypeptide(L)'
;MVFAHLTIHHRSKSQKEIYKMRSLKDAEPETTVVVKEITGGMDVKEYLAELGVTEGTEIEMVATEPVHVHRGPIALGTKDHDELIIARGWADKIYVEMGDETTPLIVLEEGDTGTVRSIEGGKDFEGFLSEYGIVEGSELTFLRHVPDCTIVVSSGGAEMRMGEGQASKIFATQDGRSIQLNHLKEGESSTVEKIVGGTHVMGKFEQIGLEEGSAITLLRKEIVAPVSDKGTYIRANVCGQHITIGHGLAEKVLVS
;
A
#
# COMPACT_ATOMS: atom_id res chain seq x y z
N MET A 1 -35.38 20.61 -63.55
CA MET A 1 -35.45 21.39 -62.30
C MET A 1 -35.80 20.41 -61.18
N VAL A 2 -34.78 20.10 -60.36
CA VAL A 2 -34.71 19.49 -59.02
C VAL A 2 -35.64 18.29 -58.65
N PHE A 3 -34.99 17.13 -58.47
CA PHE A 3 -35.47 15.97 -57.71
C PHE A 3 -35.55 16.29 -56.21
N ALA A 4 -36.69 16.05 -55.56
CA ALA A 4 -36.80 16.01 -54.10
C ALA A 4 -36.44 14.60 -53.61
N HIS A 5 -35.23 14.47 -53.05
CA HIS A 5 -34.77 13.26 -52.39
C HIS A 5 -35.45 13.10 -51.02
N LEU A 6 -35.95 11.88 -50.80
CA LEU A 6 -36.29 11.32 -49.51
C LEU A 6 -35.07 11.43 -48.56
N THR A 7 -35.23 11.92 -47.34
CA THR A 7 -34.26 11.64 -46.27
C THR A 7 -35.02 11.27 -45.00
N ILE A 8 -35.06 9.96 -44.78
CA ILE A 8 -35.58 9.30 -43.59
C ILE A 8 -34.77 9.78 -42.39
N HIS A 9 -35.45 10.37 -41.39
CA HIS A 9 -34.88 10.58 -40.07
C HIS A 9 -34.68 9.22 -39.38
N HIS A 10 -33.49 8.66 -39.55
CA HIS A 10 -33.01 7.54 -38.75
C HIS A 10 -31.64 7.90 -38.17
N ARG A 11 -31.63 8.68 -37.09
CA ARG A 11 -30.47 8.85 -36.21
C ARG A 11 -30.87 9.54 -34.92
N SER A 12 -31.40 8.80 -33.95
CA SER A 12 -31.36 9.23 -32.55
C SER A 12 -31.43 8.08 -31.54
N LYS A 13 -30.68 7.00 -31.80
CA LYS A 13 -30.46 5.95 -30.78
C LYS A 13 -29.00 5.46 -30.63
N SER A 14 -28.02 6.04 -31.33
CA SER A 14 -26.64 5.49 -31.34
C SER A 14 -25.54 6.44 -30.85
N GLN A 15 -25.82 7.41 -30.00
CA GLN A 15 -24.75 8.32 -29.47
C GLN A 15 -24.82 8.58 -27.96
N LYS A 16 -25.64 7.85 -27.19
CA LYS A 16 -25.77 8.03 -25.73
C LYS A 16 -25.16 6.90 -24.88
N GLU A 17 -24.39 5.99 -25.48
CA GLU A 17 -23.81 4.82 -24.80
C GLU A 17 -22.27 4.82 -24.70
N ILE A 18 -21.55 5.90 -25.08
CA ILE A 18 -20.10 5.79 -25.37
C ILE A 18 -19.15 6.35 -24.30
N TYR A 19 -19.59 7.04 -23.25
CA TYR A 19 -18.67 7.39 -22.14
C TYR A 19 -19.39 7.38 -20.79
N LYS A 20 -19.69 6.19 -20.28
CA LYS A 20 -20.04 6.06 -18.86
C LYS A 20 -18.72 6.05 -18.08
N MET A 21 -18.23 7.23 -17.74
CA MET A 21 -17.12 7.36 -16.80
C MET A 21 -17.53 6.67 -15.51
N ARG A 22 -16.71 5.71 -15.08
CA ARG A 22 -16.93 4.95 -13.84
C ARG A 22 -15.68 5.01 -13.00
N SER A 23 -15.84 4.77 -11.71
CA SER A 23 -14.67 4.59 -10.86
C SER A 23 -13.94 3.32 -11.26
N LEU A 24 -12.62 3.31 -11.12
CA LEU A 24 -11.80 2.12 -11.32
C LEU A 24 -12.28 0.96 -10.42
N LYS A 25 -12.85 1.24 -9.23
CA LYS A 25 -13.46 0.20 -8.37
C LYS A 25 -14.62 -0.55 -9.01
N ASP A 26 -15.29 0.08 -9.96
CA ASP A 26 -16.46 -0.47 -10.67
C ASP A 26 -16.06 -1.02 -12.05
N ALA A 27 -14.75 -1.05 -12.36
CA ALA A 27 -14.23 -1.68 -13.56
C ALA A 27 -14.25 -3.21 -13.42
N GLU A 28 -14.56 -3.89 -14.53
CA GLU A 28 -14.61 -5.34 -14.56
C GLU A 28 -13.18 -5.91 -14.61
N PRO A 29 -12.89 -7.02 -13.92
CA PRO A 29 -11.64 -7.77 -14.11
C PRO A 29 -11.40 -8.15 -15.56
N GLU A 30 -10.16 -8.41 -15.93
CA GLU A 30 -9.75 -8.85 -17.27
C GLU A 30 -10.11 -7.85 -18.37
N THR A 31 -10.26 -6.57 -18.01
CA THR A 31 -10.50 -5.47 -18.95
C THR A 31 -9.38 -4.44 -18.93
N THR A 32 -9.12 -3.83 -20.08
CA THR A 32 -8.24 -2.66 -20.16
C THR A 32 -9.07 -1.39 -20.09
N VAL A 33 -8.69 -0.47 -19.21
CA VAL A 33 -9.38 0.81 -19.01
C VAL A 33 -8.40 1.98 -19.09
N VAL A 34 -8.88 3.15 -19.50
CA VAL A 34 -8.05 4.36 -19.59
C VAL A 34 -8.39 5.33 -18.47
N VAL A 35 -7.37 5.77 -17.73
CA VAL A 35 -7.54 6.82 -16.71
C VAL A 35 -7.92 8.14 -17.37
N LYS A 36 -9.05 8.70 -16.96
CA LYS A 36 -9.53 10.00 -17.44
C LYS A 36 -9.29 11.12 -16.44
N GLU A 37 -9.47 10.83 -15.16
CA GLU A 37 -9.36 11.82 -14.11
C GLU A 37 -8.99 11.16 -12.78
N ILE A 38 -8.19 11.86 -11.97
CA ILE A 38 -7.92 11.49 -10.58
C ILE A 38 -8.51 12.57 -9.67
N THR A 39 -9.51 12.22 -8.87
CA THR A 39 -10.29 13.16 -8.04
C THR A 39 -9.74 13.35 -6.63
N GLY A 40 -8.64 12.67 -6.28
CA GLY A 40 -7.93 12.88 -5.02
C GLY A 40 -7.07 14.15 -4.99
N GLY A 41 -6.77 14.65 -3.80
CA GLY A 41 -5.81 15.75 -3.59
C GLY A 41 -4.40 15.41 -4.07
N MET A 42 -3.46 16.36 -3.97
CA MET A 42 -2.08 16.20 -4.49
C MET A 42 -1.41 14.90 -4.01
N ASP A 43 -1.54 14.57 -2.72
CA ASP A 43 -0.98 13.33 -2.15
C ASP A 43 -1.44 12.05 -2.89
N VAL A 44 -2.70 12.01 -3.32
CA VAL A 44 -3.26 10.86 -4.05
C VAL A 44 -2.75 10.82 -5.49
N LYS A 45 -2.64 11.99 -6.14
CA LYS A 45 -2.13 12.10 -7.51
C LYS A 45 -0.66 11.71 -7.59
N GLU A 46 0.15 12.19 -6.65
CA GLU A 46 1.58 11.87 -6.55
C GLU A 46 1.77 10.37 -6.30
N TYR A 47 1.04 9.81 -5.32
CA TYR A 47 1.10 8.37 -5.03
C TYR A 47 0.68 7.50 -6.21
N LEU A 48 -0.39 7.87 -6.95
CA LEU A 48 -0.81 7.12 -8.13
C LEU A 48 0.21 7.26 -9.29
N ALA A 49 0.80 8.44 -9.46
CA ALA A 49 1.85 8.66 -10.44
C ALA A 49 3.10 7.80 -10.14
N GLU A 50 3.45 7.59 -8.86
CA GLU A 50 4.50 6.64 -8.45
C GLU A 50 4.22 5.21 -8.91
N LEU A 51 2.94 4.82 -8.97
CA LEU A 51 2.50 3.52 -9.50
C LEU A 51 2.36 3.51 -11.03
N GLY A 52 2.78 4.57 -11.72
CA GLY A 52 2.62 4.74 -13.17
C GLY A 52 1.21 5.14 -13.60
N VAL A 53 0.31 5.40 -12.65
CA VAL A 53 -1.10 5.72 -12.88
C VAL A 53 -1.27 7.24 -12.94
N THR A 54 -1.36 7.77 -14.16
CA THR A 54 -1.61 9.19 -14.45
C THR A 54 -2.79 9.33 -15.41
N GLU A 55 -3.31 10.55 -15.59
CA GLU A 55 -4.35 10.79 -16.59
C GLU A 55 -3.85 10.41 -18.00
N GLY A 56 -4.60 9.57 -18.69
CA GLY A 56 -4.22 8.97 -19.98
C GLY A 56 -3.52 7.61 -19.89
N THR A 57 -3.14 7.14 -18.70
CA THR A 57 -2.55 5.81 -18.52
C THR A 57 -3.57 4.70 -18.84
N GLU A 58 -3.10 3.67 -19.56
CA GLU A 58 -3.83 2.40 -19.73
C GLU A 58 -3.56 1.46 -18.56
N ILE A 59 -4.62 0.89 -18.00
CA ILE A 59 -4.59 -0.04 -16.89
C ILE A 59 -5.24 -1.36 -17.35
N GLU A 60 -4.48 -2.45 -17.33
CA GLU A 60 -5.01 -3.79 -17.55
C GLU A 60 -5.44 -4.39 -16.21
N MET A 61 -6.73 -4.61 -16.02
CA MET A 61 -7.29 -5.19 -14.81
C MET A 61 -7.01 -6.69 -14.79
N VAL A 62 -6.25 -7.18 -13.82
CA VAL A 62 -5.95 -8.62 -13.69
C VAL A 62 -7.00 -9.30 -12.83
N ALA A 63 -7.32 -8.75 -11.66
CA ALA A 63 -8.35 -9.29 -10.78
C ALA A 63 -8.87 -8.23 -9.81
N THR A 64 -10.16 -8.33 -9.48
CA THR A 64 -10.75 -7.66 -8.31
C THR A 64 -10.86 -8.71 -7.21
N GLU A 65 -9.79 -8.94 -6.46
CA GLU A 65 -9.87 -9.89 -5.35
C GLU A 65 -10.59 -9.24 -4.17
N PRO A 66 -11.57 -9.92 -3.55
CA PRO A 66 -12.02 -9.58 -2.22
C PRO A 66 -10.85 -9.86 -1.26
N VAL A 67 -9.98 -8.88 -1.06
CA VAL A 67 -8.96 -9.00 -0.03
C VAL A 67 -9.63 -8.80 1.31
N HIS A 68 -9.32 -9.74 2.19
CA HIS A 68 -9.52 -9.81 3.61
C HIS A 68 -9.69 -8.42 4.27
N VAL A 69 -10.59 -8.37 5.26
CA VAL A 69 -11.12 -7.16 5.94
C VAL A 69 -10.04 -6.27 6.57
N HIS A 70 -8.79 -6.71 6.54
CA HIS A 70 -7.69 -6.16 7.27
C HIS A 70 -6.80 -5.30 6.37
N ARG A 71 -6.81 -3.99 6.64
CA ARG A 71 -6.20 -2.97 5.76
C ARG A 71 -4.80 -2.51 6.18
N GLY A 72 -4.38 -2.82 7.40
CA GLY A 72 -3.13 -2.32 7.95
C GLY A 72 -1.91 -3.21 7.73
N PRO A 73 -0.75 -2.77 8.25
CA PRO A 73 0.49 -3.55 8.24
C PRO A 73 0.32 -4.94 8.82
N ILE A 74 1.27 -5.82 8.53
CA ILE A 74 1.22 -7.21 8.95
C ILE A 74 2.20 -7.40 10.10
N ALA A 75 1.72 -7.98 11.20
CA ALA A 75 2.57 -8.46 12.28
C ALA A 75 3.00 -9.89 11.95
N LEU A 76 4.31 -10.12 11.94
CA LEU A 76 4.94 -11.40 11.69
C LEU A 76 5.67 -11.90 12.92
N GLY A 77 5.59 -13.19 13.18
CA GLY A 77 6.52 -13.89 14.04
C GLY A 77 7.67 -14.42 13.20
N THR A 78 8.90 -14.18 13.64
CA THR A 78 10.10 -14.83 13.07
C THR A 78 10.80 -15.59 14.17
N LYS A 79 11.85 -16.35 13.82
CA LYS A 79 12.66 -17.07 14.80
C LYS A 79 13.34 -16.13 15.81
N ASP A 80 13.71 -14.94 15.37
CA ASP A 80 14.52 -13.98 16.15
C ASP A 80 13.66 -12.87 16.78
N HIS A 81 12.41 -12.71 16.35
CA HIS A 81 11.50 -11.68 16.81
C HIS A 81 10.08 -12.23 17.03
N ASP A 82 9.58 -12.06 18.27
CA ASP A 82 8.20 -12.44 18.62
C ASP A 82 7.16 -11.70 17.77
N GLU A 83 7.46 -10.44 17.41
CA GLU A 83 6.61 -9.61 16.57
C GLU A 83 7.45 -8.60 15.78
N LEU A 84 7.31 -8.65 14.45
CA LEU A 84 7.85 -7.69 13.51
C LEU A 84 6.70 -7.15 12.66
N ILE A 85 6.49 -5.84 12.67
CA ILE A 85 5.45 -5.20 11.86
C ILE A 85 6.05 -4.82 10.50
N ILE A 86 5.49 -5.32 9.41
CA ILE A 86 5.92 -4.96 8.06
C ILE A 86 4.81 -4.26 7.28
N ALA A 87 5.22 -3.27 6.49
CA ALA A 87 4.30 -2.58 5.60
C ALA A 87 3.77 -3.55 4.54
N ARG A 88 2.53 -3.34 4.07
CA ARG A 88 1.93 -4.19 3.02
C ARG A 88 2.77 -4.26 1.75
N GLY A 89 3.38 -3.14 1.34
CA GLY A 89 4.27 -3.13 0.18
C GLY A 89 5.59 -3.89 0.36
N TRP A 90 5.94 -4.28 1.59
CA TRP A 90 7.01 -5.25 1.85
C TRP A 90 6.49 -6.67 1.76
N ALA A 91 5.32 -6.94 2.37
CA ALA A 91 4.66 -8.24 2.33
C ALA A 91 4.34 -8.72 0.91
N ASP A 92 3.94 -7.81 0.03
CA ASP A 92 3.65 -8.08 -1.39
C ASP A 92 4.87 -8.59 -2.17
N LYS A 93 6.07 -8.31 -1.66
CA LYS A 93 7.35 -8.66 -2.30
C LYS A 93 8.00 -9.90 -1.69
N ILE A 94 7.44 -10.44 -0.62
CA ILE A 94 7.97 -11.62 0.05
C ILE A 94 7.09 -12.80 -0.38
N TYR A 95 7.68 -13.77 -1.05
CA TYR A 95 6.99 -14.98 -1.49
C TYR A 95 7.32 -16.12 -0.56
N VAL A 96 6.28 -16.82 -0.13
CA VAL A 96 6.38 -17.93 0.83
C VAL A 96 5.83 -19.20 0.22
N GLU A 97 6.45 -20.32 0.57
CA GLU A 97 5.96 -21.66 0.31
C GLU A 97 5.04 -22.09 1.46
N MET A 98 3.82 -22.50 1.09
CA MET A 98 2.83 -23.11 1.97
C MET A 98 2.33 -24.40 1.34
N GLY A 99 2.75 -25.54 1.89
CA GLY A 99 2.50 -26.83 1.24
C GLY A 99 3.17 -26.88 -0.13
N ASP A 100 2.39 -27.11 -1.19
CA ASP A 100 2.90 -27.19 -2.56
C ASP A 100 2.75 -25.86 -3.35
N GLU A 101 2.24 -24.81 -2.71
CA GLU A 101 1.98 -23.52 -3.35
C GLU A 101 2.98 -22.45 -2.93
N THR A 102 3.29 -21.54 -3.85
CA THR A 102 4.04 -20.31 -3.55
C THR A 102 3.14 -19.13 -3.73
N THR A 103 2.98 -18.36 -2.67
CA THR A 103 2.07 -17.21 -2.63
C THR A 103 2.78 -16.00 -2.01
N PRO A 104 2.42 -14.76 -2.38
CA PRO A 104 2.85 -13.59 -1.65
C PRO A 104 2.42 -13.66 -0.18
N LEU A 105 3.28 -13.19 0.72
CA LEU A 105 3.04 -13.18 2.16
C LEU A 105 1.78 -12.40 2.53
N ILE A 106 1.42 -11.38 1.73
CA ILE A 106 0.19 -10.59 1.94
C ILE A 106 -1.11 -11.40 1.80
N VAL A 107 -1.06 -12.63 1.28
CA VAL A 107 -2.21 -13.55 1.13
C VAL A 107 -2.39 -14.44 2.37
N LEU A 108 -1.40 -14.50 3.26
CA LEU A 108 -1.49 -15.30 4.48
C LEU A 108 -2.54 -14.76 5.46
N GLU A 109 -3.15 -15.68 6.22
CA GLU A 109 -4.11 -15.39 7.29
C GLU A 109 -3.51 -15.57 8.69
N GLU A 110 -4.21 -15.06 9.71
CA GLU A 110 -3.83 -15.25 11.12
C GLU A 110 -3.65 -16.72 11.49
N GLY A 111 -2.42 -17.05 11.91
CA GLY A 111 -2.00 -18.40 12.27
C GLY A 111 -1.30 -19.17 11.16
N ASP A 112 -1.33 -18.67 9.91
CA ASP A 112 -0.63 -19.32 8.81
C ASP A 112 0.89 -19.25 9.01
N THR A 113 1.58 -20.30 8.56
CA THR A 113 3.04 -20.36 8.53
C THR A 113 3.52 -20.57 7.10
N GLY A 114 4.63 -19.95 6.76
CA GLY A 114 5.23 -20.08 5.43
C GLY A 114 6.75 -20.06 5.49
N THR A 115 7.39 -20.74 4.54
CA THR A 115 8.85 -20.66 4.37
C THR A 115 9.17 -19.67 3.27
N VAL A 116 10.00 -18.66 3.53
CA VAL A 116 10.39 -17.66 2.52
C VAL A 116 11.10 -18.36 1.36
N ARG A 117 10.55 -18.21 0.16
CA ARG A 117 11.09 -18.80 -1.08
C ARG A 117 11.85 -17.78 -1.91
N SER A 118 11.36 -16.55 -1.96
CA SER A 118 12.03 -15.46 -2.67
C SER A 118 11.58 -14.11 -2.14
N ILE A 119 12.44 -13.11 -2.31
CA ILE A 119 12.17 -11.72 -1.95
C ILE A 119 12.41 -10.89 -3.20
N GLU A 120 11.43 -10.09 -3.59
CA GLU A 120 11.58 -9.14 -4.68
C GLU A 120 12.01 -7.77 -4.13
N GLY A 121 13.05 -7.17 -4.72
CA GLY A 121 13.50 -5.85 -4.33
C GLY A 121 14.95 -5.57 -4.67
N GLY A 122 15.46 -4.45 -4.16
CA GLY A 122 16.88 -4.15 -4.22
C GLY A 122 17.65 -4.84 -3.09
N LYS A 123 18.97 -4.97 -3.26
CA LYS A 123 19.86 -5.56 -2.25
C LYS A 123 19.75 -4.91 -0.87
N ASP A 124 19.48 -3.61 -0.82
CA ASP A 124 19.30 -2.89 0.45
C ASP A 124 18.04 -3.34 1.19
N PHE A 125 16.98 -3.69 0.45
CA PHE A 125 15.74 -4.20 1.02
C PHE A 125 15.91 -5.64 1.52
N GLU A 126 16.55 -6.50 0.73
CA GLU A 126 16.88 -7.88 1.14
C GLU A 126 17.83 -7.89 2.36
N GLY A 127 18.85 -7.04 2.34
CA GLY A 127 19.80 -6.89 3.45
C GLY A 127 19.10 -6.44 4.72
N PHE A 128 18.18 -5.48 4.62
CA PHE A 128 17.34 -5.07 5.74
C PHE A 128 16.49 -6.24 6.27
N LEU A 129 15.74 -6.95 5.43
CA LEU A 129 14.90 -8.07 5.88
C LEU A 129 15.74 -9.18 6.56
N SER A 130 16.96 -9.39 6.08
CA SER A 130 17.91 -10.34 6.65
C SER A 130 18.29 -10.00 8.10
N GLU A 131 18.37 -8.72 8.46
CA GLU A 131 18.64 -8.28 9.85
C GLU A 131 17.56 -8.72 10.84
N TYR A 132 16.34 -8.99 10.36
CA TYR A 132 15.19 -9.42 11.16
C TYR A 132 14.83 -10.90 10.96
N GLY A 133 15.76 -11.67 10.40
CA GLY A 133 15.61 -13.11 10.20
C GLY A 133 14.71 -13.50 9.02
N ILE A 134 14.34 -12.55 8.15
CA ILE A 134 13.56 -12.81 6.94
C ILE A 134 14.54 -13.00 5.77
N VAL A 135 14.92 -14.25 5.54
CA VAL A 135 15.83 -14.69 4.48
C VAL A 135 15.23 -15.89 3.74
N GLU A 136 15.68 -16.18 2.52
CA GLU A 136 15.29 -17.41 1.83
C GLU A 136 15.55 -18.66 2.71
N GLY A 137 14.55 -19.52 2.82
CA GLY A 137 14.54 -20.69 3.69
C GLY A 137 14.14 -20.44 5.15
N SER A 138 13.91 -19.18 5.57
CA SER A 138 13.40 -18.88 6.91
C SER A 138 11.90 -19.14 7.02
N GLU A 139 11.45 -19.61 8.18
CA GLU A 139 10.04 -19.76 8.50
C GLU A 139 9.51 -18.46 9.13
N LEU A 140 8.30 -18.08 8.75
CA LEU A 140 7.56 -16.98 9.34
C LEU A 140 6.14 -17.42 9.70
N THR A 141 5.57 -16.77 10.71
CA THR A 141 4.18 -16.94 11.11
C THR A 141 3.45 -15.63 10.90
N PHE A 142 2.32 -15.67 10.19
CA PHE A 142 1.44 -14.53 10.08
C PHE A 142 0.64 -14.40 11.38
N LEU A 143 0.92 -13.37 12.17
CA LEU A 143 0.28 -13.21 13.48
C LEU A 143 -1.09 -12.57 13.34
N ARG A 144 -1.15 -11.45 12.63
CA ARG A 144 -2.38 -10.67 12.39
C ARG A 144 -2.06 -9.48 11.50
N HIS A 145 -3.12 -8.82 11.05
CA HIS A 145 -3.00 -7.44 10.64
C HIS A 145 -3.05 -6.48 11.84
N VAL A 146 -2.18 -5.48 11.80
CA VAL A 146 -2.20 -4.34 12.70
C VAL A 146 -3.35 -3.41 12.31
N PRO A 147 -4.19 -2.95 13.26
CA PRO A 147 -5.25 -1.98 12.96
C PRO A 147 -4.69 -0.69 12.34
N ASP A 148 -5.37 -0.15 11.33
CA ASP A 148 -5.00 1.15 10.77
C ASP A 148 -5.27 2.27 11.78
N CYS A 149 -4.20 2.83 12.34
CA CYS A 149 -4.26 4.05 13.13
C CYS A 149 -3.38 5.14 12.54
N THR A 150 -3.73 6.40 12.85
CA THR A 150 -2.83 7.53 12.60
C THR A 150 -1.98 7.75 13.83
N ILE A 151 -0.68 7.56 13.67
CA ILE A 151 0.33 7.81 14.69
C ILE A 151 0.74 9.28 14.57
N VAL A 152 0.62 10.03 15.67
CA VAL A 152 1.05 11.42 15.75
C VAL A 152 2.28 11.50 16.65
N VAL A 153 3.40 11.95 16.10
CA VAL A 153 4.66 12.08 16.82
C VAL A 153 5.17 13.52 16.75
N SER A 154 6.04 13.88 17.67
CA SER A 154 6.78 15.15 17.67
C SER A 154 8.27 14.89 17.51
N SER A 155 8.92 15.58 16.57
CA SER A 155 10.38 15.65 16.43
C SER A 155 10.78 17.12 16.27
N GLY A 156 11.79 17.58 17.01
CA GLY A 156 12.25 18.98 16.92
C GLY A 156 11.18 20.05 17.22
N GLY A 157 10.10 19.68 17.93
CA GLY A 157 8.95 20.55 18.21
C GLY A 157 7.90 20.63 17.08
N ALA A 158 8.09 19.92 15.97
CA ALA A 158 7.10 19.78 14.90
C ALA A 158 6.26 18.51 15.09
N GLU A 159 4.94 18.63 15.00
CA GLU A 159 4.05 17.46 14.93
C GLU A 159 4.03 16.88 13.52
N MET A 160 4.10 15.56 13.43
CA MET A 160 3.95 14.82 12.19
C MET A 160 2.97 13.67 12.35
N ARG A 161 2.24 13.37 11.27
CA ARG A 161 1.21 12.34 11.23
C ARG A 161 1.62 11.28 10.22
N MET A 162 1.55 10.03 10.61
CA MET A 162 1.89 8.90 9.74
C MET A 162 1.02 7.69 10.03
N GLY A 163 0.85 6.82 9.05
CA GLY A 163 0.17 5.53 9.25
C GLY A 163 1.11 4.49 9.85
N GLU A 164 0.53 3.41 10.37
CA GLU A 164 1.24 2.26 10.94
C GLU A 164 2.33 1.70 9.99
N GLY A 165 2.09 1.65 8.68
CA GLY A 165 3.07 1.14 7.71
C GLY A 165 4.24 2.10 7.41
N GLN A 166 4.13 3.36 7.78
CA GLN A 166 5.25 4.31 7.77
C GLN A 166 6.00 4.24 9.10
N ALA A 167 5.29 4.11 10.23
CA ALA A 167 5.91 3.88 11.52
C ALA A 167 6.72 2.57 11.57
N SER A 168 6.28 1.53 10.86
CA SER A 168 6.98 0.23 10.80
C SER A 168 8.36 0.30 10.15
N LYS A 169 8.66 1.43 9.52
CA LYS A 169 9.93 1.71 8.86
C LYS A 169 10.90 2.49 9.74
N ILE A 170 10.45 2.95 10.90
CA ILE A 170 11.22 3.78 11.81
C ILE A 170 11.58 2.94 13.02
N PHE A 171 12.87 2.75 13.22
CA PHE A 171 13.42 2.07 14.39
C PHE A 171 13.99 3.11 15.34
N ALA A 172 13.71 2.93 16.63
CA ALA A 172 14.12 3.84 17.68
C ALA A 172 14.70 3.05 18.86
N THR A 173 15.66 3.64 19.56
CA THR A 173 16.31 2.99 20.71
C THR A 173 15.59 3.31 22.01
N GLN A 174 14.91 2.31 22.59
CA GLN A 174 14.29 2.41 23.92
C GLN A 174 14.96 1.43 24.88
N ASP A 175 15.41 1.92 26.05
CA ASP A 175 16.08 1.12 27.09
C ASP A 175 17.26 0.27 26.55
N GLY A 176 18.00 0.82 25.58
CA GLY A 176 19.14 0.15 24.94
C GLY A 176 18.75 -0.95 23.94
N ARG A 177 17.48 -1.05 23.56
CA ARG A 177 16.97 -1.99 22.56
C ARG A 177 16.39 -1.24 21.37
N SER A 178 16.57 -1.79 20.17
CA SER A 178 15.92 -1.28 18.97
C SER A 178 14.47 -1.75 18.94
N ILE A 179 13.54 -0.82 18.78
CA ILE A 179 12.10 -1.08 18.64
C ILE A 179 11.55 -0.37 17.42
N GLN A 180 10.52 -0.92 16.78
CA GLN A 180 9.76 -0.17 15.78
C GLN A 180 8.92 0.90 16.46
N LEU A 181 8.75 2.05 15.80
CA LEU A 181 7.98 3.18 16.31
C LEU A 181 6.54 2.79 16.69
N ASN A 182 5.98 1.77 16.04
CA ASN A 182 4.67 1.18 16.34
C ASN A 182 4.56 0.70 17.80
N HIS A 183 5.66 0.28 18.43
CA HIS A 183 5.68 -0.22 19.80
C HIS A 183 5.90 0.87 20.85
N LEU A 184 6.25 2.10 20.43
CA LEU A 184 6.38 3.22 21.35
C LEU A 184 5.01 3.53 21.99
N LYS A 185 4.98 3.84 23.29
CA LYS A 185 3.72 4.18 23.99
C LYS A 185 3.50 5.69 24.00
N GLU A 186 2.23 6.08 24.12
CA GLU A 186 1.85 7.48 24.19
C GLU A 186 2.57 8.19 25.35
N GLY A 187 3.15 9.35 25.05
CA GLY A 187 3.98 10.13 25.97
C GLY A 187 5.45 9.69 26.05
N GLU A 188 5.82 8.53 25.51
CA GLU A 188 7.20 8.08 25.51
C GLU A 188 8.03 8.79 24.43
N SER A 189 9.29 9.04 24.77
CA SER A 189 10.29 9.62 23.87
C SER A 189 11.42 8.62 23.64
N SER A 190 11.98 8.65 22.45
CA SER A 190 13.06 7.78 22.00
C SER A 190 13.98 8.52 21.04
N THR A 191 15.09 7.90 20.67
CA THR A 191 15.99 8.41 19.62
C THR A 191 15.83 7.53 18.40
N VAL A 192 15.58 8.14 17.24
CA VAL A 192 15.55 7.43 15.95
C VAL A 192 16.92 6.82 15.70
N GLU A 193 16.96 5.51 15.55
CA GLU A 193 18.17 4.74 15.29
C GLU A 193 18.37 4.54 13.80
N LYS A 194 17.31 4.12 13.10
CA LYS A 194 17.36 3.74 11.68
C LYS A 194 16.03 4.01 11.01
N ILE A 195 16.06 4.47 9.77
CA ILE A 195 14.87 4.63 8.93
C ILE A 195 15.02 3.77 7.68
N VAL A 196 13.99 3.00 7.36
CA VAL A 196 14.06 1.96 6.33
C VAL A 196 13.02 2.22 5.26
N GLY A 197 13.47 2.64 4.09
CA GLY A 197 12.56 2.86 2.97
C GLY A 197 13.30 3.22 1.71
N GLY A 198 12.58 3.28 0.60
CA GLY A 198 13.12 3.86 -0.62
C GLY A 198 13.42 5.34 -0.44
N THR A 199 14.19 5.89 -1.37
CA THR A 199 14.58 7.32 -1.43
C THR A 199 13.41 8.29 -1.23
N HIS A 200 12.22 7.94 -1.72
CA HIS A 200 11.02 8.78 -1.53
C HIS A 200 10.56 8.87 -0.05
N VAL A 201 10.55 7.73 0.66
CA VAL A 201 10.18 7.69 2.08
C VAL A 201 11.22 8.43 2.93
N MET A 202 12.50 8.22 2.64
CA MET A 202 13.58 8.93 3.32
C MET A 202 13.49 10.45 3.10
N GLY A 203 13.33 10.89 1.85
CA GLY A 203 13.21 12.32 1.53
C GLY A 203 12.00 12.99 2.20
N LYS A 204 10.87 12.26 2.34
CA LYS A 204 9.71 12.76 3.07
C LYS A 204 10.00 12.97 4.56
N PHE A 205 10.71 12.04 5.19
CA PHE A 205 11.09 12.14 6.60
C PHE A 205 12.13 13.22 6.86
N GLU A 206 13.12 13.35 5.97
CA GLU A 206 14.13 14.42 6.03
C GLU A 206 13.49 15.81 5.95
N GLN A 207 12.56 16.03 5.02
CA GLN A 207 11.87 17.32 4.86
C GLN A 207 11.10 17.78 6.11
N ILE A 208 10.72 16.84 6.98
CA ILE A 208 9.98 17.12 8.22
C ILE A 208 10.84 17.00 9.48
N GLY A 209 12.17 16.92 9.33
CA GLY A 209 13.11 16.87 10.46
C GLY A 209 13.10 15.54 11.21
N LEU A 210 12.78 14.45 10.52
CA LEU A 210 12.91 13.10 11.04
C LEU A 210 14.09 12.41 10.36
N GLU A 211 15.22 12.37 11.04
CA GLU A 211 16.46 11.73 10.60
C GLU A 211 17.03 10.84 11.71
N GLU A 212 17.96 9.96 11.35
CA GLU A 212 18.69 9.15 12.34
C GLU A 212 19.39 10.06 13.36
N GLY A 213 19.29 9.71 14.64
CA GLY A 213 19.74 10.52 15.78
C GLY A 213 18.73 11.54 16.28
N SER A 214 17.61 11.78 15.58
CA SER A 214 16.57 12.70 16.03
C SER A 214 15.82 12.18 17.25
N ALA A 215 15.50 13.06 18.19
CA ALA A 215 14.57 12.74 19.27
C ALA A 215 13.13 12.72 18.75
N ILE A 216 12.40 11.66 19.07
CA ILE A 216 11.00 11.47 18.66
C ILE A 216 10.14 11.15 19.88
N THR A 217 8.98 11.79 19.99
CA THR A 217 7.99 11.54 21.06
C THR A 217 6.68 11.10 20.45
N LEU A 218 6.11 9.98 20.90
CA LEU A 218 4.76 9.61 20.50
C LEU A 218 3.74 10.45 21.27
N LEU A 219 2.99 11.29 20.56
CA LEU A 219 1.99 12.18 21.20
C LEU A 219 0.66 11.49 21.40
N ARG A 220 0.19 10.73 20.40
CA ARG A 220 -1.09 10.01 20.43
C ARG A 220 -1.22 9.01 19.28
N LYS A 221 -2.07 8.01 19.48
CA LYS A 221 -2.55 7.11 18.42
C LYS A 221 -4.04 7.36 18.18
N GLU A 222 -4.38 7.84 17.00
CA GLU A 222 -5.76 8.11 16.60
C GLU A 222 -6.29 6.89 15.85
N ILE A 223 -7.13 6.09 16.52
CA ILE A 223 -7.81 4.96 15.90
C ILE A 223 -8.84 5.54 14.92
N VAL A 224 -8.62 5.28 13.63
CA VAL A 224 -9.62 5.62 12.61
C VAL A 224 -10.75 4.60 12.76
N ALA A 225 -11.97 5.06 12.99
CA ALA A 225 -13.13 4.17 12.99
C ALA A 225 -13.13 3.36 11.68
N PRO A 226 -13.36 2.04 11.71
CA PRO A 226 -13.35 1.23 10.49
C PRO A 226 -14.38 1.81 9.52
N VAL A 227 -13.92 2.35 8.40
CA VAL A 227 -14.81 2.73 7.31
C VAL A 227 -15.37 1.41 6.76
N SER A 228 -16.68 1.22 6.94
CA SER A 228 -17.40 -0.05 6.81
C SER A 228 -17.51 -0.62 5.40
N ASP A 229 -16.74 -0.12 4.43
CA ASP A 229 -16.86 -0.57 3.06
C ASP A 229 -15.75 -1.55 2.73
N LYS A 230 -16.15 -2.75 2.31
CA LYS A 230 -15.29 -3.83 1.82
C LYS A 230 -14.34 -3.27 0.75
N GLY A 231 -13.05 -3.29 1.03
CA GLY A 231 -12.06 -2.71 0.13
C GLY A 231 -11.56 -3.72 -0.87
N THR A 232 -12.27 -3.93 -1.97
CA THR A 232 -11.73 -4.69 -3.11
C THR A 232 -10.46 -4.00 -3.60
N TYR A 233 -9.33 -4.71 -3.58
CA TYR A 233 -8.11 -4.24 -4.22
C TYR A 233 -8.17 -4.60 -5.69
N ILE A 234 -7.55 -3.75 -6.49
CA ILE A 234 -7.45 -3.95 -7.92
C ILE A 234 -6.01 -4.32 -8.19
N ARG A 235 -5.80 -5.57 -8.61
CA ARG A 235 -4.53 -5.98 -9.21
C ARG A 235 -4.57 -5.60 -10.67
N ALA A 236 -3.57 -4.87 -11.12
CA ALA A 236 -3.51 -4.37 -12.47
C ALA A 236 -2.09 -4.35 -13.02
N ASN A 237 -1.98 -4.42 -14.34
CA ASN A 237 -0.74 -4.12 -15.04
C ASN A 237 -0.76 -2.70 -15.55
N VAL A 238 0.27 -1.94 -15.21
CA VAL A 238 0.47 -0.58 -15.67
C VAL A 238 1.89 -0.47 -16.21
N CYS A 239 2.02 -0.10 -17.49
CA CYS A 239 3.32 0.00 -18.16
C CYS A 239 4.19 -1.28 -18.04
N GLY A 240 3.55 -2.46 -17.99
CA GLY A 240 4.23 -3.75 -17.84
C GLY A 240 4.64 -4.12 -16.41
N GLN A 241 4.25 -3.32 -15.40
CA GLN A 241 4.48 -3.61 -13.99
C GLN A 241 3.18 -4.06 -13.31
N HIS A 242 3.24 -5.14 -12.53
CA HIS A 242 2.16 -5.55 -11.64
C HIS A 242 2.05 -4.58 -10.45
N ILE A 243 0.88 -3.98 -10.27
CA ILE A 243 0.58 -3.07 -9.18
C ILE A 243 -0.73 -3.47 -8.48
N THR A 244 -0.84 -3.08 -7.22
CA THR A 244 -2.05 -3.26 -6.41
C THR A 244 -2.59 -1.89 -6.01
N ILE A 245 -3.79 -1.54 -6.51
CA ILE A 245 -4.46 -0.28 -6.17
C ILE A 245 -5.51 -0.55 -5.09
N GLY A 246 -5.35 0.13 -3.94
CA GLY A 246 -6.31 0.04 -2.85
C GLY A 246 -7.68 0.61 -3.22
N HIS A 247 -8.74 0.04 -2.65
CA HIS A 247 -10.12 0.47 -2.90
C HIS A 247 -10.32 1.99 -2.79
N GLY A 248 -9.81 2.61 -1.73
CA GLY A 248 -9.95 4.06 -1.53
C GLY A 248 -9.18 4.90 -2.54
N LEU A 249 -8.17 4.34 -3.22
CA LEU A 249 -7.49 4.99 -4.35
C LEU A 249 -8.26 4.73 -5.64
N ALA A 250 -8.71 3.49 -5.86
CA ALA A 250 -9.52 3.11 -7.01
C ALA A 250 -10.81 3.95 -7.11
N GLU A 251 -11.45 4.26 -5.98
CA GLU A 251 -12.57 5.20 -5.89
C GLU A 251 -12.29 6.57 -6.49
N LYS A 252 -11.03 7.01 -6.40
CA LYS A 252 -10.58 8.34 -6.83
C LYS A 252 -10.03 8.33 -8.25
N VAL A 253 -9.99 7.18 -8.93
CA VAL A 253 -9.55 7.05 -10.32
C VAL A 253 -10.79 6.85 -11.18
N LEU A 254 -11.06 7.78 -12.09
CA LEU A 254 -12.15 7.68 -13.07
C LEU A 254 -11.61 7.14 -14.38
N VAL A 255 -12.29 6.14 -14.92
CA VAL A 255 -11.89 5.43 -16.13
C VAL A 255 -13.01 5.33 -17.16
N SER A 256 -12.62 5.08 -18.42
CA SER A 256 -13.53 4.72 -19.53
C SER A 256 -13.06 3.46 -20.24
#